data_AF-A0A366HWK5-F1
#
_entry.id   AF-A0A366HWK5-F1
#
_cell.length_a   1.000
_cell.length_b   1.000
_cell.length_c   1.000
_cell.angle_alpha   90.00
_cell.angle_beta   90.00
_cell.angle_gamma   90.00
#
_symmetry.space_group_name_H-M   'P 1'
#
loop_
_entity.id
_entity.type
_entity.pdbx_description
1 polymer ?
#
loop_
_entity_poly.entity_id
_entity_poly.type
_entity_poly.pdbx_seq_one_letter_code
_entity_poly.pdbx_strand_id
1 'polypeptide(L)'
;MKKTAPWILLALVIASVAVSKAVEPDDSWHEVKIRHLDATDVAQALVKESEDLAEALVRIDVRRNSILLDAESPSFGAAAKKLADLDQPPKLVIYKMEITEMVTRNDKTKERIVFRPTIHAMEGKPAEVTHQIDKERLLKISVVSTITSIAKGR
;
A
#
# COMPACT_ATOMS: atom_id res chain seq x y z
N MET A 1 -21.58 -28.05 -18.35
CA MET A 1 -21.64 -26.64 -18.81
C MET A 1 -20.23 -26.06 -18.77
N LYS A 2 -19.81 -25.39 -19.84
CA LYS A 2 -18.41 -25.03 -20.13
C LYS A 2 -17.93 -23.92 -19.19
N LYS A 3 -16.77 -24.14 -18.56
CA LYS A 3 -16.04 -23.18 -17.73
C LYS A 3 -15.51 -22.05 -18.62
N THR A 4 -16.07 -20.85 -18.48
CA THR A 4 -15.51 -19.63 -19.09
C THR A 4 -14.46 -19.04 -18.15
N ALA A 5 -13.30 -18.76 -18.72
CA ALA A 5 -12.04 -18.48 -18.03
C ALA A 5 -11.99 -17.07 -17.41
N PRO A 6 -11.23 -16.87 -16.32
CA PRO A 6 -11.09 -15.60 -15.57
C PRO A 6 -10.46 -14.43 -16.35
N TRP A 7 -10.10 -14.64 -17.62
CA TRP A 7 -9.48 -13.64 -18.48
C TRP A 7 -10.52 -12.67 -19.07
N ILE A 8 -11.80 -13.07 -19.11
CA ILE A 8 -12.89 -12.21 -19.61
C ILE A 8 -13.21 -11.10 -18.60
N LEU A 9 -13.06 -11.35 -17.30
CA LEU A 9 -13.22 -10.33 -16.25
C LEU A 9 -12.10 -9.29 -16.29
N LEU A 10 -10.85 -9.70 -16.53
CA LEU A 10 -9.71 -8.77 -16.65
C LEU A 10 -9.83 -7.89 -17.91
N ALA A 11 -10.33 -8.45 -19.02
CA ALA A 11 -10.59 -7.68 -20.24
C ALA A 11 -11.76 -6.71 -20.07
N LEU A 12 -12.77 -7.01 -19.26
CA LEU A 12 -13.87 -6.09 -18.97
C LEU A 12 -13.40 -4.87 -18.16
N VAL A 13 -12.53 -5.06 -17.18
CA VAL A 13 -11.97 -3.96 -16.38
C VAL A 13 -11.13 -3.02 -17.26
N ILE A 14 -10.35 -3.55 -18.22
CA ILE A 14 -9.52 -2.73 -19.11
C ILE A 14 -10.35 -2.09 -20.24
N ALA A 15 -11.38 -2.78 -20.77
CA ALA A 15 -12.27 -2.23 -21.79
C ALA A 15 -13.25 -1.18 -21.24
N SER A 16 -13.61 -1.24 -19.95
CA SER A 16 -14.37 -0.17 -19.27
C SER A 16 -13.59 1.14 -19.14
N VAL A 17 -12.26 1.14 -19.31
CA VAL A 17 -11.45 2.36 -19.34
C VAL A 17 -11.58 3.10 -20.68
N ALA A 18 -12.00 2.42 -21.76
CA ALA A 18 -12.04 2.99 -23.11
C ALA A 18 -13.45 3.27 -23.67
N VAL A 19 -14.52 2.74 -23.06
CA VAL A 19 -15.90 3.04 -23.50
C VAL A 19 -16.56 4.00 -22.52
N SER A 20 -16.11 5.26 -22.58
CA SER A 20 -16.95 6.40 -22.21
C SER A 20 -18.09 6.52 -23.22
N LYS A 21 -19.11 5.65 -23.11
CA LYS A 21 -20.46 6.06 -23.48
C LYS A 21 -21.10 6.58 -22.20
N ALA A 22 -21.12 7.90 -22.11
CA ALA A 22 -21.91 8.74 -21.22
C ALA A 22 -22.92 7.97 -20.38
N VAL A 23 -22.49 7.48 -19.22
CA VAL A 23 -23.42 7.37 -18.10
C VAL A 23 -23.48 8.80 -17.57
N GLU A 24 -24.61 9.45 -17.82
CA GLU A 24 -24.88 10.78 -17.27
C GLU A 24 -24.72 10.68 -15.75
N PRO A 25 -24.05 11.65 -15.11
CA PRO A 25 -23.91 11.63 -13.67
C PRO A 25 -25.31 11.62 -13.05
N ASP A 26 -25.62 10.54 -12.34
CA ASP A 26 -26.81 10.47 -11.50
C ASP A 26 -26.51 11.24 -10.21
N ASP A 27 -27.44 12.09 -9.78
CA ASP A 27 -27.35 12.84 -8.53
C ASP A 27 -27.31 11.89 -7.30
N SER A 28 -27.66 10.60 -7.49
CA SER A 28 -27.57 9.55 -6.48
C SER A 28 -26.13 9.06 -6.20
N TRP A 29 -25.16 9.36 -7.06
CA TRP A 29 -23.81 8.85 -6.90
C TRP A 29 -23.01 9.63 -5.87
N HIS A 30 -22.28 8.88 -5.05
CA HIS A 30 -21.44 9.45 -4.01
C HIS A 30 -19.97 9.49 -4.43
N GLU A 31 -19.36 10.68 -4.43
CA GLU A 31 -17.93 10.85 -4.73
C GLU A 31 -17.06 10.61 -3.49
N VAL A 32 -16.16 9.63 -3.59
CA VAL A 32 -15.08 9.39 -2.62
C VAL A 32 -13.76 9.90 -3.22
N LYS A 33 -13.20 10.95 -2.60
CA LYS A 33 -11.89 11.50 -3.01
C LYS A 33 -10.74 10.70 -2.40
N ILE A 34 -9.83 10.25 -3.25
CA ILE A 34 -8.61 9.54 -2.86
C ILE A 34 -7.47 10.57 -2.76
N ARG A 35 -6.79 10.62 -1.61
CA ARG A 35 -5.85 11.70 -1.25
C ARG A 35 -4.40 11.26 -1.24
N HIS A 36 -4.12 10.01 -0.88
CA HIS A 36 -2.77 9.52 -0.62
C HIS A 36 -2.32 8.47 -1.64
N LEU A 37 -3.27 7.73 -2.21
CA LEU A 37 -3.02 6.71 -3.23
C LEU A 37 -3.63 7.08 -4.58
N ASP A 38 -3.32 6.28 -5.60
CA ASP A 38 -3.96 6.37 -6.91
C ASP A 38 -5.34 5.71 -6.88
N ALA A 39 -6.37 6.40 -7.38
CA ALA A 39 -7.75 5.90 -7.37
C ALA A 39 -7.91 4.57 -8.13
N THR A 40 -7.10 4.31 -9.17
CA THR A 40 -7.11 3.04 -9.89
C THR A 40 -6.53 1.90 -9.06
N ASP A 41 -5.43 2.15 -8.33
CA ASP A 41 -4.81 1.15 -7.45
C ASP A 41 -5.74 0.79 -6.28
N VAL A 42 -6.37 1.81 -5.68
CA VAL A 42 -7.31 1.61 -4.57
C VAL A 42 -8.56 0.85 -5.02
N ALA A 43 -9.12 1.19 -6.19
CA ALA A 43 -10.26 0.47 -6.74
C ALA A 43 -9.90 -1.00 -7.04
N GLN A 44 -8.72 -1.27 -7.61
CA GLN A 44 -8.26 -2.63 -7.83
C GLN A 44 -8.06 -3.41 -6.53
N ALA A 45 -7.55 -2.77 -5.47
CA ALA A 45 -7.39 -3.40 -4.17
C ALA A 45 -8.77 -3.75 -3.56
N LEU A 46 -9.76 -2.87 -3.68
CA LEU A 46 -11.14 -3.12 -3.25
C LEU A 46 -11.74 -4.34 -3.96
N VAL A 47 -11.63 -4.40 -5.29
CA VAL A 47 -12.13 -5.51 -6.12
C VAL A 47 -11.44 -6.83 -5.78
N LYS A 48 -10.13 -6.81 -5.50
CA LYS A 48 -9.36 -8.00 -5.12
C LYS A 48 -9.74 -8.55 -3.75
N GLU A 49 -10.23 -7.70 -2.85
CA GLU A 49 -10.58 -8.11 -1.49
C GLU A 49 -11.94 -8.81 -1.42
N SER A 50 -12.95 -8.27 -2.11
CA SER A 50 -14.28 -8.86 -2.16
C SER A 50 -15.05 -8.40 -3.40
N GLU A 51 -15.66 -9.35 -4.11
CA GLU A 51 -16.56 -9.08 -5.23
C GLU A 51 -17.80 -8.28 -4.75
N ASP A 52 -18.32 -8.57 -3.54
CA ASP A 52 -19.49 -7.88 -2.98
C ASP A 52 -19.25 -6.38 -2.77
N LEU A 53 -18.01 -5.98 -2.44
CA LEU A 53 -17.66 -4.56 -2.28
C LEU A 53 -17.52 -3.85 -3.63
N ALA A 54 -17.14 -4.59 -4.67
CA ALA A 54 -17.01 -4.06 -6.03
C ALA A 54 -18.36 -3.69 -6.64
N GLU A 55 -19.47 -4.28 -6.19
CA GLU A 55 -20.82 -3.98 -6.68
C GLU A 55 -21.24 -2.53 -6.43
N ALA A 56 -20.67 -1.87 -5.41
CA ALA A 56 -20.93 -0.46 -5.14
C ALA A 56 -20.12 0.48 -6.06
N LEU A 57 -19.13 -0.01 -6.81
CA LEU A 57 -18.22 0.81 -7.62
C LEU A 57 -18.82 1.10 -9.00
N VAL A 58 -19.12 2.39 -9.25
CA VAL A 58 -19.73 2.82 -10.51
C VAL A 58 -18.68 3.31 -11.50
N ARG A 59 -17.76 4.16 -11.03
CA ARG A 59 -16.79 4.83 -11.91
C ARG A 59 -15.54 5.26 -11.16
N ILE A 60 -14.41 5.27 -11.86
CA ILE A 60 -13.14 5.86 -11.41
C ILE A 60 -12.90 7.12 -12.24
N ASP A 61 -12.81 8.28 -11.60
CA ASP A 61 -12.35 9.52 -12.22
C ASP A 61 -10.85 9.71 -11.96
N VAL A 62 -10.05 9.27 -12.92
CA VAL A 62 -8.58 9.36 -12.87
C VAL A 62 -8.11 10.82 -12.85
N ARG A 63 -8.84 11.75 -13.48
CA ARG A 63 -8.44 13.17 -13.53
C ARG A 63 -8.61 13.84 -12.18
N ARG A 64 -9.66 13.47 -11.45
CA ARG A 64 -9.96 14.00 -10.11
C ARG A 64 -9.39 13.16 -8.97
N ASN A 65 -8.79 12.02 -9.30
CA ASN A 65 -8.37 10.99 -8.34
C ASN A 65 -9.51 10.62 -7.37
N SER A 66 -10.69 10.34 -7.92
CA SER A 66 -11.88 10.00 -7.14
C SER A 66 -12.59 8.77 -7.67
N ILE A 67 -13.37 8.14 -6.80
CA ILE A 67 -14.18 6.96 -7.09
C ILE A 67 -15.64 7.33 -6.81
N LEU A 68 -16.52 7.08 -7.77
CA LEU A 68 -17.96 7.23 -7.63
C LEU A 68 -18.56 5.90 -7.20
N LEU A 69 -19.34 5.94 -6.12
CA LEU A 69 -20.07 4.81 -5.58
C LEU A 69 -21.58 4.98 -5.78
N ASP A 70 -22.27 3.86 -5.99
CA ASP A 70 -23.73 3.81 -5.95
C ASP A 70 -24.20 3.84 -4.49
N ALA A 71 -24.93 4.89 -4.12
CA ALA A 71 -25.45 5.04 -2.76
C ALA A 71 -26.59 4.05 -2.44
N GLU A 72 -27.28 3.53 -3.46
CA GLU A 72 -28.36 2.56 -3.30
C GLU A 72 -27.84 1.12 -3.19
N SER A 73 -26.54 0.90 -3.44
CA SER A 73 -25.92 -0.41 -3.30
C SER A 73 -25.92 -0.88 -1.83
N PRO A 74 -26.32 -2.13 -1.54
CA PRO A 74 -26.23 -2.70 -0.18
C PRO A 74 -24.81 -2.65 0.41
N SER A 75 -23.80 -2.65 -0.46
CA SER A 75 -22.39 -2.62 -0.08
C SER A 75 -21.81 -1.20 0.06
N PHE A 76 -22.60 -0.15 -0.20
CA PHE A 76 -22.14 1.25 -0.22
C PHE A 76 -21.32 1.63 1.02
N GLY A 77 -21.89 1.45 2.21
CA GLY A 77 -21.25 1.85 3.47
C GLY A 77 -19.96 1.06 3.74
N ALA A 78 -19.92 -0.22 3.39
CA ALA A 78 -18.74 -1.07 3.56
C ALA A 78 -17.65 -0.70 2.55
N ALA A 79 -18.00 -0.45 1.29
CA ALA A 79 -17.09 -0.03 0.24
C ALA A 79 -16.49 1.35 0.56
N ALA A 80 -17.31 2.34 0.92
CA ALA A 80 -16.85 3.68 1.29
C ALA A 80 -15.88 3.65 2.47
N LYS A 81 -16.22 2.89 3.53
CA LYS A 81 -15.32 2.70 4.68
C LYS A 81 -14.01 2.04 4.25
N LYS A 82 -14.08 1.01 3.42
CA LYS A 82 -12.88 0.29 3.00
C LYS A 82 -11.96 1.13 2.12
N LEU A 83 -12.53 1.95 1.21
CA LEU A 83 -11.75 2.92 0.44
C LEU A 83 -11.02 3.90 1.37
N ALA A 84 -11.67 4.37 2.44
CA ALA A 84 -11.02 5.23 3.44
C ALA A 84 -9.93 4.51 4.26
N ASP A 85 -10.09 3.21 4.53
CA ASP A 85 -9.09 2.38 5.20
C ASP A 85 -7.87 2.10 4.28
N LEU A 86 -8.09 1.99 2.97
CA LEU A 86 -7.03 1.83 1.98
C LEU A 86 -6.28 3.14 1.73
N ASP A 87 -6.98 4.27 1.65
CA ASP A 87 -6.41 5.61 1.44
C ASP A 87 -5.91 6.28 2.73
N GLN A 88 -5.44 5.49 3.69
CA GLN A 88 -4.83 6.04 4.91
C GLN A 88 -3.52 6.76 4.57
N PRO A 89 -3.17 7.84 5.29
CA PRO A 89 -1.91 8.52 5.09
C PRO A 89 -0.75 7.55 5.33
N PRO A 90 0.28 7.57 4.46
CA PRO A 90 1.41 6.68 4.62
C PRO A 90 2.12 6.99 5.93
N LYS A 91 2.42 5.95 6.72
CA LYS A 91 3.04 6.14 8.03
C LYS A 91 4.52 6.47 7.88
N LEU A 92 4.98 7.47 8.62
CA LEU A 92 6.41 7.74 8.78
C LEU A 92 7.00 6.77 9.80
N VAL A 93 8.05 6.06 9.40
CA VAL A 93 8.82 5.16 10.26
C VAL A 93 10.20 5.77 10.52
N ILE A 94 10.60 5.82 11.79
CA ILE A 94 11.90 6.33 12.22
C ILE A 94 12.72 5.14 12.71
N TYR A 95 13.76 4.80 11.96
CA TYR A 95 14.73 3.77 12.35
C TYR A 95 15.86 4.42 13.12
N LYS A 96 16.03 4.02 14.38
CA LYS A 96 17.21 4.34 15.17
C LYS A 96 18.07 3.09 15.22
N MET A 97 19.28 3.18 14.70
CA MET A 97 20.19 2.04 14.63
C MET A 97 21.48 2.35 15.38
N GLU A 98 22.09 1.31 15.93
CA GLU A 98 23.46 1.36 16.44
C GLU A 98 24.23 0.21 15.80
N ILE A 99 25.35 0.53 15.14
CA ILE A 99 26.31 -0.48 14.67
C ILE A 99 27.43 -0.54 15.69
N THR A 100 27.61 -1.71 16.28
CA THR A 100 28.65 -1.99 17.26
C THR A 100 29.67 -2.95 16.65
N GLU A 101 30.92 -2.56 16.70
CA GLU A 101 32.05 -3.43 16.37
C GLU A 101 32.46 -4.21 17.61
N MET A 102 32.57 -5.53 17.48
CA MET A 102 33.05 -6.42 18.54
C MET A 102 34.42 -6.99 18.17
N VAL A 103 35.41 -6.78 19.04
CA VAL A 103 36.76 -7.31 18.85
C VAL A 103 37.08 -8.26 20.00
N THR A 104 37.27 -9.54 19.68
CA THR A 104 37.68 -10.57 20.66
C THR A 104 39.18 -10.82 20.54
N ARG A 105 39.94 -10.61 21.63
CA ARG A 105 41.37 -10.92 21.71
C ARG A 105 41.70 -11.52 23.07
N ASN A 106 42.36 -12.68 23.09
CA ASN A 106 42.76 -13.39 24.32
C ASN A 106 41.59 -13.52 25.32
N ASP A 107 40.47 -14.08 24.85
CA ASP A 107 39.23 -14.29 25.63
C ASP A 107 38.58 -13.02 26.21
N LYS A 108 39.02 -11.83 25.80
CA LYS A 108 38.38 -10.55 26.13
C LYS A 108 37.69 -9.98 24.90
N THR A 109 36.37 -9.79 24.99
CA THR A 109 35.59 -9.05 23.99
C THR A 109 35.54 -7.57 24.37
N LYS A 110 35.90 -6.70 23.43
CA LYS A 110 35.67 -5.25 23.52
C LYS A 110 34.60 -4.85 22.53
N GLU A 111 33.65 -4.06 23.00
CA GLU A 111 32.57 -3.50 22.18
C GLU A 111 32.80 -2.00 21.99
N ARG A 112 32.62 -1.53 20.75
CA ARG A 112 32.65 -0.11 20.43
C ARG A 112 31.54 0.21 19.44
N ILE A 113 30.70 1.19 19.78
CA ILE A 113 29.71 1.72 18.83
C ILE A 113 30.47 2.53 17.78
N VAL A 114 30.35 2.11 16.51
CA VAL A 114 31.05 2.72 15.37
C VAL A 114 30.13 3.60 14.54
N PHE A 115 28.82 3.45 14.66
CA PHE A 115 27.87 4.23 13.88
C PHE A 115 26.47 4.28 14.52
N ARG A 116 25.80 5.43 14.43
CA ARG A 116 24.44 5.64 14.98
C ARG A 116 23.54 6.43 14.01
N PRO A 117 23.08 5.83 12.92
CA PRO A 117 22.22 6.54 11.98
C PRO A 117 20.78 6.60 12.51
N THR A 118 20.11 7.72 12.20
CA THR A 118 18.66 7.83 12.28
C THR A 118 18.14 7.98 10.87
N ILE A 119 17.27 7.06 10.44
CA ILE A 119 16.74 7.03 9.08
C ILE A 119 15.23 7.26 9.15
N HIS A 120 14.74 8.22 8.38
CA HIS A 120 13.32 8.49 8.20
C HIS A 120 12.89 7.87 6.88
N ALA A 121 11.94 6.94 6.92
CA ALA A 121 11.40 6.31 5.72
C ALA A 121 9.89 6.17 5.83
N MET A 122 9.22 6.11 4.68
CA MET A 122 7.81 5.77 4.63
C MET A 122 7.64 4.26 4.82
N GLU A 123 6.56 3.86 5.46
CA GLU A 123 6.22 2.46 5.65
C GLU A 123 6.23 1.67 4.32
N GLY A 124 6.82 0.47 4.35
CA GLY A 124 7.00 -0.37 3.16
C GLY A 124 8.06 0.11 2.15
N LYS A 125 8.70 1.27 2.37
CA LYS A 125 9.85 1.72 1.58
C LYS A 125 11.17 1.31 2.26
N PRO A 126 12.19 0.89 1.49
CA PRO A 126 13.51 0.58 2.04
C PRO A 126 14.15 1.80 2.71
N ALA A 127 14.52 1.66 3.97
CA ALA A 127 15.41 2.55 4.70
C ALA A 127 16.84 2.05 4.52
N GLU A 128 17.65 2.81 3.79
CA GLU A 128 19.03 2.43 3.47
C GLU A 128 20.04 3.29 4.19
N VAL A 129 21.09 2.65 4.71
CA VAL A 129 22.27 3.34 5.22
C VAL A 129 23.53 2.63 4.81
N THR A 130 24.55 3.41 4.47
CA THR A 130 25.88 2.89 4.14
C THR A 130 26.88 3.38 5.19
N HIS A 131 27.63 2.45 5.76
CA HIS A 131 28.71 2.72 6.70
C HIS A 131 30.03 2.22 6.13
N GLN A 132 31.08 3.02 6.20
CA GLN A 132 32.41 2.61 5.78
C GLN A 132 33.09 1.83 6.89
N ILE A 133 33.46 0.56 6.63
CA ILE A 133 34.18 -0.29 7.58
C ILE A 133 35.67 0.04 7.56
N ASP A 134 36.26 0.15 6.36
CA ASP A 134 37.65 0.55 6.16
C ASP A 134 37.84 1.21 4.77
N LYS A 135 39.08 1.41 4.33
CA LYS A 135 39.39 2.10 3.06
C LYS A 135 38.82 1.40 1.82
N GLU A 136 38.50 0.11 1.89
CA GLU A 136 38.09 -0.71 0.74
C GLU A 136 36.71 -1.35 0.92
N ARG A 137 36.15 -1.36 2.13
CA ARG A 137 34.89 -2.04 2.45
C ARG A 137 33.80 -1.10 2.96
N LEU A 138 32.62 -1.25 2.36
CA LEU A 138 31.39 -0.57 2.77
C LEU A 138 30.36 -1.62 3.23
N LEU A 139 29.65 -1.32 4.32
CA LEU A 139 28.47 -2.03 4.77
C LEU A 139 27.24 -1.25 4.36
N LYS A 140 26.42 -1.81 3.47
CA LYS A 140 25.08 -1.28 3.17
C LYS A 140 24.05 -2.08 3.96
N ILE A 141 23.27 -1.39 4.78
CA ILE A 141 22.13 -1.98 5.49
C ILE A 141 20.86 -1.43 4.85
N SER A 142 19.95 -2.32 4.49
CA SER A 142 18.63 -1.98 3.96
C SER A 142 17.57 -2.66 4.84
N VAL A 143 16.68 -1.86 5.41
CA VAL A 143 15.61 -2.34 6.30
C VAL A 143 14.28 -1.91 5.71
N VAL A 144 13.33 -2.83 5.63
CA VAL A 144 11.95 -2.55 5.18
C VAL A 144 11.03 -2.87 6.35
N SER A 145 10.15 -1.93 6.74
CA SER A 145 9.07 -2.22 7.69
C SER A 145 7.96 -2.99 6.99
N THR A 146 7.49 -4.05 7.64
CA THR A 146 6.30 -4.79 7.25
C THR A 146 5.28 -4.74 8.38
N ILE A 147 4.04 -4.34 8.09
CA ILE A 147 2.94 -4.51 9.03
C ILE A 147 2.55 -5.99 9.04
N THR A 148 2.77 -6.67 10.16
CA THR A 148 2.13 -7.96 10.41
C THR A 148 0.93 -7.71 11.31
N SER A 149 -0.30 -7.85 10.80
CA SER A 149 -1.48 -7.86 11.65
C SER A 149 -1.43 -9.13 12.51
N ILE A 150 -1.05 -9.00 13.77
CA ILE A 150 -1.22 -10.08 14.73
C ILE A 150 -2.73 -10.21 14.92
N ALA A 151 -3.33 -11.22 14.28
CA ALA A 151 -4.71 -11.59 14.57
C ALA A 151 -4.78 -11.86 16.08
N LYS A 152 -5.44 -10.97 16.82
CA LYS A 152 -5.84 -11.26 18.20
C LYS A 152 -6.76 -12.47 18.11
N GLY A 153 -6.22 -13.66 18.42
CA GLY A 153 -7.03 -14.85 18.66
C GLY A 153 -8.10 -14.50 19.69
N ARG A 154 -9.35 -14.66 19.28
CA ARG A 154 -10.48 -14.73 20.20
C ARG A 154 -10.56 -16.15 20.75
#